data_AF-A0A7X6ZZX8-F1
#
_entry.id   AF-A0A7X6ZZX8-F1
#
_cell.length_a   1.000
_cell.length_b   1.000
_cell.length_c   1.000
_cell.angle_alpha   90.00
_cell.angle_beta   90.00
_cell.angle_gamma   90.00
#
_symmetry.space_group_name_H-M   'P 1'
#
loop_
_entity.id
_entity.type
_entity.pdbx_description
1 polymer ?
#
loop_
_entity_poly.entity_id
_entity_poly.type
_entity_poly.pdbx_seq_one_letter_code
_entity_poly.pdbx_strand_id
1 'polypeptide(L)'
;MPVYDYKCEKCGQFEYTQRITEDPLKECPTCGSKVQRLISRNVGIIFKGSGFYKTDSGDRLKDQARSLNKERQKDNEAILDGDVKSFVQQSESTTKKVLEA
;
A
#
# COMPACT_ATOMS: atom_id res chain seq x y z
N MET A 1 13.65 8.70 -27.24
CA MET A 1 14.41 7.43 -27.16
C MET A 1 14.40 7.01 -25.70
N PRO A 2 13.93 5.79 -25.36
CA PRO A 2 13.87 5.33 -23.97
C PRO A 2 15.23 5.40 -23.27
N VAL A 3 15.20 5.69 -21.96
CA VAL A 3 16.36 5.58 -21.08
C VAL A 3 16.17 4.36 -20.20
N TYR A 4 17.21 3.55 -20.09
CA TYR A 4 17.21 2.36 -19.26
C TYR A 4 18.31 2.44 -18.21
N ASP A 5 17.97 1.98 -17.01
CA ASP A 5 18.91 1.85 -15.91
C ASP A 5 19.69 0.55 -16.07
N TYR A 6 21.01 0.62 -15.95
CA TYR A 6 21.89 -0.53 -15.93
C TYR A 6 22.74 -0.54 -14.66
N LYS A 7 23.11 -1.73 -14.22
CA LYS A 7 24.06 -1.95 -13.12
C LYS A 7 25.27 -2.71 -13.63
N CYS A 8 26.42 -2.08 -13.46
CA CYS A 8 27.74 -2.66 -13.64
C CYS A 8 28.27 -3.14 -12.28
N GLU A 9 28.92 -4.32 -12.26
CA GLU A 9 29.51 -4.87 -11.03
C GLU A 9 30.68 -4.03 -10.52
N LYS A 10 31.41 -3.35 -11.41
CA LYS A 10 32.61 -2.56 -11.06
C LYS A 10 32.34 -1.07 -10.90
N CYS A 11 31.50 -0.48 -11.76
CA CYS A 11 31.26 0.96 -11.81
C CYS A 11 30.01 1.42 -11.05
N GLY A 12 29.09 0.49 -10.74
CA GLY A 12 27.81 0.83 -10.12
C GLY A 12 26.68 1.05 -11.14
N GLN A 13 25.71 1.89 -10.78
CA GLN A 13 24.51 2.15 -11.57
C GLN A 13 24.72 3.30 -12.55
N PHE A 14 24.19 3.16 -13.77
CA PHE A 14 24.23 4.20 -14.80
C PHE A 14 23.00 4.14 -15.70
N GLU A 15 22.68 5.27 -16.33
CA GLU A 15 21.59 5.39 -17.29
C GLU A 15 22.12 5.29 -18.73
N TYR A 16 21.39 4.60 -19.60
CA TYR A 16 21.74 4.46 -21.02
C TYR A 16 20.53 4.62 -21.92
N THR A 17 20.63 5.54 -22.88
CA THR A 17 19.60 5.81 -23.87
C THR A 17 19.68 4.77 -24.97
N GLN A 18 18.62 4.00 -25.19
CA GLN A 18 18.60 2.88 -26.14
C GLN A 18 17.26 2.82 -26.90
N ARG A 19 17.27 2.32 -28.13
CA ARG A 19 16.01 2.08 -28.85
C ARG A 19 15.32 0.84 -28.30
N ILE A 20 13.99 0.81 -28.35
CA ILE A 20 13.21 -0.33 -27.88
C ILE A 20 13.44 -1.60 -28.73
N THR A 21 13.83 -1.43 -29.99
CA THR A 21 14.09 -2.52 -30.94
C THR A 21 15.53 -3.04 -30.89
N GLU A 22 16.40 -2.42 -30.09
CA GLU A 22 17.81 -2.82 -29.98
C GLU A 22 17.99 -3.85 -28.85
N ASP A 23 18.94 -4.75 -29.04
CA ASP A 23 19.31 -5.74 -28.02
C ASP A 23 19.90 -5.07 -26.78
N PRO A 24 19.57 -5.53 -25.56
CA PRO A 24 20.06 -4.93 -24.34
C PRO A 24 21.58 -5.00 -24.23
N LEU A 25 22.15 -3.97 -23.59
CA LEU A 25 23.59 -3.86 -23.41
C LEU A 25 24.11 -5.00 -22.52
N LYS A 26 25.16 -5.70 -22.96
CA LYS A 26 25.79 -6.80 -22.22
C LYS A 26 27.07 -6.39 -21.50
N GLU A 27 27.72 -5.33 -21.99
CA GLU A 27 29.02 -4.86 -21.50
C GLU A 27 28.98 -3.38 -21.12
N CYS A 28 29.67 -3.02 -20.05
CA CYS A 28 29.75 -1.64 -19.57
C CYS A 28 30.62 -0.80 -20.53
N PRO A 29 30.14 0.36 -21.02
CA PRO A 29 30.90 1.20 -21.95
C PRO A 29 32.14 1.83 -21.30
N THR A 30 32.21 1.88 -19.97
CA THR A 30 33.31 2.48 -19.22
C THR A 30 34.42 1.48 -18.88
N CYS A 31 34.09 0.21 -18.64
CA CYS A 31 35.05 -0.78 -18.12
C CYS A 31 35.00 -2.17 -18.76
N GLY A 32 34.09 -2.41 -19.71
CA GLY A 32 33.94 -3.69 -20.43
C GLY A 32 33.43 -4.87 -19.59
N SER A 33 33.09 -4.67 -18.31
CA SER A 33 32.53 -5.75 -17.47
C SER A 33 31.06 -6.00 -17.75
N LYS A 34 30.53 -7.15 -17.29
CA LYS A 34 29.13 -7.51 -17.49
C LYS A 34 28.19 -6.52 -16.81
N VAL A 35 27.10 -6.19 -17.50
CA VAL A 35 26.04 -5.33 -16.97
C VAL A 35 24.69 -6.03 -16.97
N GLN A 36 23.82 -5.61 -16.06
CA GLN A 36 22.44 -6.07 -16.00
C GLN A 36 21.50 -4.87 -16.09
N ARG A 37 20.44 -5.00 -16.91
CA ARG A 37 19.40 -3.98 -16.97
C ARG A 37 18.55 -4.04 -15.71
N LEU A 38 18.42 -2.90 -15.04
CA LEU A 38 17.57 -2.75 -13.89
C LEU A 38 16.15 -2.41 -14.34
N ILE A 39 15.18 -3.11 -13.75
CA ILE A 39 13.78 -2.72 -13.83
C ILE A 39 13.56 -1.77 -12.65
N SER A 40 13.20 -0.52 -12.95
CA SER A 40 13.00 0.50 -11.93
C SER A 40 11.97 0.02 -10.91
N ARG A 41 12.34 0.03 -9.63
CA ARG A 41 11.52 -0.54 -8.54
C ARG A 41 10.30 0.33 -8.18
N ASN A 42 10.23 1.56 -8.70
CA ASN A 42 9.18 2.54 -8.43
C ASN A 42 8.02 2.50 -9.44
N VAL A 43 7.72 1.33 -10.01
CA VAL A 43 6.47 1.16 -10.77
C VAL A 43 5.35 0.93 -9.76
N GLY A 44 4.62 1.99 -9.43
CA GLY A 44 3.38 1.91 -8.66
C GLY A 44 2.31 1.21 -9.49
N ILE A 45 2.18 -0.11 -9.35
CA ILE A 45 1.15 -0.88 -10.06
C ILE A 45 -0.17 -0.70 -9.30
N ILE A 46 -1.11 -0.01 -9.92
CA ILE A 46 -2.49 0.13 -9.42
C ILE A 46 -3.39 -0.75 -10.28
N PHE A 47 -3.81 -1.87 -9.75
CA PHE A 47 -4.87 -2.68 -10.34
C PHE A 47 -6.22 -1.96 -10.13
N LYS A 48 -7.05 -1.87 -11.16
CA LYS A 48 -8.42 -1.36 -11.01
C LYS A 48 -9.37 -2.51 -11.29
N GLY A 49 -9.74 -3.24 -10.24
CA GLY A 49 -10.65 -4.38 -10.32
C GLY A 49 -11.22 -4.73 -8.95
N SER A 50 -12.52 -5.05 -8.90
CA SER A 50 -13.25 -5.35 -7.66
C SER A 50 -12.82 -6.64 -6.94
N GLY A 51 -11.84 -7.38 -7.50
CA GLY A 51 -11.45 -8.71 -7.01
C GLY A 51 -10.09 -8.82 -6.32
N PHE A 52 -9.26 -7.76 -6.29
CA PHE A 52 -7.85 -7.87 -5.84
C PHE A 52 -7.52 -7.08 -4.55
N TYR A 53 -8.48 -6.40 -3.92
CA TYR A 53 -8.18 -5.27 -3.02
C TYR A 53 -8.54 -5.37 -1.53
N LYS A 54 -9.20 -6.42 -1.05
CA LYS A 54 -9.68 -6.39 0.34
C LYS A 54 -8.80 -7.08 1.39
N THR A 55 -7.83 -7.89 1.00
CA THR A 55 -7.07 -8.70 1.96
C THR A 55 -5.67 -8.19 2.27
N ASP A 56 -5.00 -7.52 1.32
CA ASP A 56 -3.56 -7.21 1.45
C ASP A 56 -3.22 -5.71 1.45
N SER A 57 -4.13 -4.85 0.98
CA SER A 57 -3.99 -3.41 1.17
C SER A 57 -4.43 -3.09 2.60
N GLY A 58 -3.49 -2.64 3.44
CA GLY A 58 -3.65 -2.40 4.88
C GLY A 58 -4.68 -1.32 5.22
N ASP A 59 -5.96 -1.57 4.95
CA ASP A 59 -7.10 -0.73 5.32
C ASP A 59 -7.71 -1.17 6.66
N ARG A 60 -7.07 -2.10 7.40
CA ARG A 60 -7.55 -2.57 8.74
C ARG A 60 -7.85 -1.41 9.69
N LEU A 61 -6.98 -0.40 9.73
CA LEU A 61 -7.19 0.80 10.56
C LEU A 61 -8.38 1.63 10.09
N LYS A 62 -8.60 1.72 8.78
CA LYS A 62 -9.74 2.46 8.20
C LYS A 62 -11.05 1.71 8.41
N ASP A 63 -11.04 0.39 8.30
CA ASP A 63 -12.18 -0.47 8.59
C ASP A 63 -12.53 -0.47 10.08
N GLN A 64 -11.52 -0.51 10.96
CA GLN A 64 -11.70 -0.38 12.42
C GLN A 64 -12.22 1.03 12.79
N ALA A 65 -11.70 2.09 12.17
CA ALA A 65 -12.22 3.43 12.36
C ALA A 65 -13.67 3.57 11.86
N ARG A 66 -14.04 2.86 10.80
CA ARG A 66 -15.40 2.87 10.26
C ARG A 66 -16.37 2.08 11.14
N SER A 67 -15.95 0.95 11.71
CA SER A 67 -16.78 0.18 12.65
C SER A 67 -17.01 0.96 13.94
N LEU A 68 -15.96 1.58 14.51
CA LEU A 68 -16.07 2.39 15.72
C LEU A 68 -16.97 3.61 15.53
N ASN A 69 -16.88 4.30 14.38
CA ASN A 69 -17.79 5.41 14.07
C ASN A 69 -19.25 4.97 13.95
N LYS A 70 -19.51 3.76 13.43
CA LYS A 70 -20.86 3.21 13.31
C LYS A 70 -21.46 2.82 14.66
N GLU A 71 -20.65 2.27 15.58
CA GLU A 71 -21.08 2.00 16.95
C GLU A 71 -21.39 3.31 17.70
N ARG A 72 -20.52 4.33 17.60
CA ARG A 72 -20.75 5.65 18.20
C ARG A 72 -22.00 6.35 17.67
N GLN A 73 -22.37 6.17 16.40
CA GLN A 73 -23.61 6.74 15.85
C GLN A 73 -24.85 6.11 16.50
N LYS A 74 -24.84 4.80 16.72
CA LYS A 74 -25.94 4.11 17.42
C LYS A 74 -26.03 4.52 18.88
N ASP A 75 -24.88 4.69 19.52
CA ASP A 75 -24.82 5.16 20.91
C ASP A 75 -25.41 6.57 21.04
N ASN A 76 -25.12 7.47 20.09
CA ASN A 76 -25.72 8.82 20.05
C ASN A 76 -27.23 8.78 19.78
N GLU A 77 -27.70 7.86 18.93
CA GLU A 77 -29.13 7.67 18.64
C GLU A 77 -29.89 7.15 19.87
N ALA A 78 -29.31 6.19 20.61
CA ALA A 78 -29.87 5.69 21.87
C ALA A 78 -29.93 6.75 22.99
N ILE A 79 -28.97 7.70 23.03
CA ILE A 79 -29.02 8.85 23.94
C ILE A 79 -30.18 9.79 23.59
N LEU A 80 -30.43 10.01 22.29
CA LEU A 80 -31.52 10.88 21.82
C LEU A 80 -32.90 10.30 22.13
N ASP A 81 -33.03 8.98 22.12
CA ASP A 81 -34.27 8.26 22.45
C ASP A 81 -34.52 8.13 23.98
N GLY A 82 -33.59 8.62 24.81
CA GLY A 82 -33.75 8.65 26.27
C GLY A 82 -33.53 7.31 26.99
N ASP A 83 -33.09 6.28 26.27
CA ASP A 83 -32.82 4.93 26.79
C ASP A 83 -31.41 4.84 27.39
N VAL A 84 -31.21 5.51 28.53
CA VAL A 84 -29.91 5.60 29.24
C VAL A 84 -29.34 4.23 29.62
N LYS A 85 -30.23 3.24 29.88
CA LYS A 85 -29.82 1.89 30.32
C LYS A 85 -29.16 1.08 29.20
N SER A 86 -29.61 1.22 27.96
CA SER A 86 -29.03 0.52 26.80
C SER A 86 -27.71 1.16 26.38
N PHE A 87 -27.59 2.48 26.49
CA PHE A 87 -26.34 3.23 26.26
C PHE A 87 -25.22 2.84 27.22
N VAL A 88 -25.50 2.69 28.52
CA VAL A 88 -24.48 2.27 29.51
C VAL A 88 -23.98 0.86 29.21
N GLN A 89 -24.88 -0.07 28.87
CA GLN A 89 -24.49 -1.44 28.50
C GLN A 89 -23.69 -1.51 27.20
N GLN A 90 -24.05 -0.70 26.19
CA GLN A 90 -23.34 -0.65 24.91
C GLN A 90 -21.96 -0.01 25.07
N SER A 91 -21.83 1.10 25.79
CA SER A 91 -20.56 1.79 26.02
C SER A 91 -19.56 0.96 26.83
N GLU A 92 -20.01 0.21 27.84
CA GLU A 92 -19.15 -0.74 28.57
C GLU A 92 -18.63 -1.86 27.65
N SER A 93 -19.48 -2.35 26.74
CA SER A 93 -19.12 -3.40 25.79
C SER A 93 -18.10 -2.92 24.75
N THR A 94 -18.26 -1.69 24.26
CA THR A 94 -17.34 -1.05 23.31
C THR A 94 -15.99 -0.75 23.96
N THR A 95 -16.00 -0.30 25.22
CA THR A 95 -14.77 -0.02 25.99
C THR A 95 -13.93 -1.28 26.22
N LYS A 96 -14.56 -2.44 26.51
CA LYS A 96 -13.84 -3.71 26.64
C LYS A 96 -13.18 -4.16 25.33
N LYS A 97 -13.89 -4.06 24.21
CA LYS A 97 -13.35 -4.42 22.88
C LYS A 97 -12.16 -3.55 22.46
N VAL A 98 -12.11 -2.29 22.91
CA VAL A 98 -10.99 -1.38 22.62
C VAL A 98 -9.76 -1.71 23.49
N LEU A 99 -9.95 -2.25 24.69
CA LEU A 99 -8.85 -2.65 25.58
C LEU A 99 -8.24 -4.02 25.21
N GLU A 100 -9.00 -4.88 24.54
CA GLU A 100 -8.57 -6.23 24.13
C GLU A 100 -7.97 -6.31 22.72
N ALA A 101 -7.98 -5.20 21.96
CA ALA A 101 -7.42 -5.07 20.61
C ALA A 101 -6.03 -4.42 20.63
#